data_AF-A0A379X3N2-F1
#
_entry.id   AF-A0A379X3N2-F1
#
_cell.length_a   1.000
_cell.length_b   1.000
_cell.length_c   1.000
_cell.angle_alpha   90.00
_cell.angle_beta   90.00
_cell.angle_gamma   90.00
#
_symmetry.space_group_name_H-M   'P 1'
#
loop_
_entity.id
_entity.type
_entity.pdbx_description
1 polymer ?
#
loop_
_entity_poly.entity_id
_entity_poly.type
_entity_poly.pdbx_seq_one_letter_code
_entity_poly.pdbx_strand_id
1 'polypeptide(L)'
;MIPFNAPPVVGTELEYMQSAMSSGKLCGDGGFTRRCQQWLEQHFGSAKVLLTPSCTASLEMAALLLDIQPGDEVIMPSFTFVSTANAFVLRGAKIVFVDIRPDTMNIDETLIEAAITDKTRAIVPVHYAGVACEMDVIMALADKYNLFVVEDAAQGVMSTYKGRALGTIGHIGCFSFHETKNYTAGGEGGATLINDRALIERAEIIREKGTNRSQFFRGQVDKIHLAGYRLQLFDVRSAGCLPVGATGGRRSYQSTASVAVADLLRCVNAAGARRAYRAAFYSGKLRA
;
A
#
# COMPACT_ATOMS: atom_id res chain seq x y z
N MET A 1 -23.20 -21.13 12.27
CA MET A 1 -22.73 -20.73 10.93
C MET A 1 -21.27 -20.31 11.08
N ILE A 2 -20.35 -20.88 10.31
CA ILE A 2 -18.92 -20.49 10.32
C ILE A 2 -18.69 -19.56 9.13
N PRO A 3 -18.36 -18.26 9.33
CA PRO A 3 -18.11 -17.35 8.23
C PRO A 3 -16.73 -17.59 7.60
N PHE A 4 -16.54 -17.16 6.35
CA PHE A 4 -15.24 -17.20 5.68
C PHE A 4 -14.23 -16.22 6.29
N ASN A 5 -14.69 -15.02 6.67
CA ASN A 5 -13.87 -14.00 7.31
C ASN A 5 -14.61 -13.36 8.49
N ALA A 6 -13.85 -12.98 9.51
CA ALA A 6 -14.26 -12.05 10.55
C ALA A 6 -13.11 -11.06 10.76
N PRO A 7 -13.37 -9.74 10.87
CA PRO A 7 -12.31 -8.76 11.07
C PRO A 7 -11.53 -9.04 12.36
N PRO A 8 -10.21 -8.77 12.40
CA PRO A 8 -9.44 -8.92 13.62
C PRO A 8 -9.90 -7.89 14.66
N VAL A 9 -10.21 -8.35 15.86
CA VAL A 9 -10.55 -7.52 17.03
C VAL A 9 -9.65 -7.93 18.19
N VAL A 10 -8.79 -7.02 18.63
CA VAL A 10 -7.83 -7.16 19.73
C VAL A 10 -8.43 -6.75 21.07
N GLY A 11 -9.39 -5.84 21.08
CA GLY A 11 -10.10 -5.36 22.28
C GLY A 11 -9.60 -4.01 22.82
N THR A 12 -8.64 -3.36 22.16
CA THR A 12 -8.12 -2.03 22.57
C THR A 12 -8.41 -0.93 21.54
N GLU A 13 -9.05 -1.27 20.44
CA GLU A 13 -9.43 -0.36 19.36
C GLU A 13 -10.21 0.83 19.92
N LEU A 14 -11.24 0.55 20.73
CA LEU A 14 -12.10 1.58 21.31
C LEU A 14 -11.34 2.58 22.18
N GLU A 15 -10.37 2.11 22.98
CA GLU A 15 -9.54 2.97 23.83
C GLU A 15 -8.67 3.92 23.00
N TYR A 16 -8.05 3.41 21.94
CA TYR A 16 -7.22 4.23 21.07
C TYR A 16 -8.06 5.17 20.21
N MET A 17 -9.23 4.76 19.74
CA MET A 17 -10.20 5.63 19.07
C MET A 17 -10.66 6.77 20.01
N GLN A 18 -10.99 6.45 21.26
CA GLN A 18 -11.34 7.45 22.27
C GLN A 18 -10.18 8.43 22.53
N SER A 19 -8.95 7.92 22.63
CA SER A 19 -7.74 8.74 22.77
C SER A 19 -7.53 9.66 21.56
N ALA A 20 -7.77 9.17 20.33
CA ALA A 20 -7.69 9.97 19.12
C ALA A 20 -8.72 11.10 19.10
N MET A 21 -9.99 10.79 19.44
CA MET A 21 -11.06 11.78 19.55
C MET A 21 -10.75 12.83 20.63
N SER A 22 -10.22 12.40 21.77
CA SER A 22 -9.86 13.30 22.88
C SER A 22 -8.68 14.22 22.56
N SER A 23 -7.84 13.86 21.57
CA SER A 23 -6.69 14.69 21.16
C SER A 23 -7.08 15.96 20.38
N GLY A 24 -8.33 16.05 19.90
CA GLY A 24 -8.81 17.17 19.08
C GLY A 24 -8.25 17.21 17.65
N LYS A 25 -7.49 16.20 17.20
CA LYS A 25 -6.94 16.13 15.84
C LYS A 25 -7.25 14.78 15.18
N LEU A 26 -8.24 14.81 14.28
CA LEU A 26 -8.74 13.63 13.54
C LEU A 26 -8.43 13.65 12.04
N CYS A 27 -7.66 14.62 11.56
CA CYS A 27 -7.22 14.63 10.16
C CYS A 27 -6.00 13.74 9.93
N GLY A 28 -5.75 13.43 8.66
CA GLY A 28 -4.53 12.74 8.24
C GLY A 28 -3.26 13.41 8.78
N ASP A 29 -2.19 12.63 8.89
CA ASP A 29 -0.92 13.06 9.48
C ASP A 29 -1.05 13.48 10.97
N GLY A 30 -2.05 12.93 11.65
CA GLY A 30 -2.26 13.01 13.09
C GLY A 30 -1.26 12.17 13.89
N GLY A 31 -1.41 12.16 15.23
CA GLY A 31 -0.50 11.46 16.12
C GLY A 31 -0.46 9.94 15.92
N PHE A 32 -1.61 9.32 15.64
CA PHE A 32 -1.69 7.89 15.34
C PHE A 32 -1.09 7.54 13.96
N THR A 33 -1.34 8.35 12.92
CA THR A 33 -0.68 8.24 11.60
C THR A 33 0.83 8.19 11.72
N ARG A 34 1.44 9.15 12.43
CA ARG A 34 2.89 9.19 12.60
C ARG A 34 3.43 7.96 13.34
N ARG A 35 2.74 7.53 14.41
CA ARG A 35 3.16 6.33 15.16
C ARG A 35 3.12 5.07 14.30
N CYS A 36 2.06 4.88 13.50
CA CYS A 36 1.96 3.72 12.61
C CYS A 36 3.04 3.74 11.53
N GLN A 37 3.22 4.87 10.84
CA GLN A 37 4.27 5.00 9.82
C GLN A 37 5.65 4.73 10.42
N GLN A 38 5.95 5.34 11.57
CA GLN A 38 7.23 5.13 12.27
C GLN A 38 7.42 3.67 12.66
N TRP A 39 6.38 3.01 13.16
CA TRP A 39 6.48 1.59 13.49
C TRP A 39 6.74 0.75 12.23
N LEU A 40 6.01 0.99 11.14
CA LEU A 40 6.16 0.26 9.88
C LEU A 40 7.58 0.45 9.29
N GLU A 41 8.09 1.69 9.34
CA GLU A 41 9.47 2.02 8.95
C GLU A 41 10.49 1.24 9.79
N GLN A 42 10.35 1.27 11.13
CA GLN A 42 11.28 0.61 12.05
C GLN A 42 11.22 -0.92 11.98
N HIS A 43 10.02 -1.48 11.86
CA HIS A 43 9.81 -2.92 11.93
C HIS A 43 10.10 -3.63 10.62
N PHE A 44 9.73 -3.02 9.48
CA PHE A 44 9.96 -3.61 8.17
C PHE A 44 11.23 -3.12 7.49
N GLY A 45 11.80 -1.98 7.92
CA GLY A 45 13.03 -1.42 7.36
C GLY A 45 12.82 -0.60 6.08
N SER A 46 11.57 -0.19 5.77
CA SER A 46 11.29 0.71 4.65
C SER A 46 11.82 2.12 4.92
N ALA A 47 12.28 2.83 3.88
CA ALA A 47 12.86 4.16 4.04
C ALA A 47 11.81 5.24 4.37
N LYS A 48 10.58 5.08 3.88
CA LYS A 48 9.45 5.95 4.21
C LYS A 48 8.14 5.18 4.06
N VAL A 49 7.23 5.35 5.01
CA VAL A 49 5.88 4.78 4.91
C VAL A 49 4.84 5.89 4.93
N LEU A 50 3.87 5.80 4.02
CA LEU A 50 2.79 6.76 3.87
C LEU A 50 1.44 6.02 3.95
N LEU A 51 0.65 6.29 4.99
CA LEU A 51 -0.68 5.70 5.08
C LEU A 51 -1.62 6.30 4.02
N THR A 52 -2.41 5.41 3.44
CA THR A 52 -3.38 5.70 2.38
C THR A 52 -4.75 5.10 2.76
N PRO A 53 -5.83 5.50 2.07
CA PRO A 53 -7.18 5.02 2.38
C PRO A 53 -7.44 3.58 1.96
N SER A 54 -6.65 3.02 1.05
CA SER A 54 -6.75 1.64 0.60
C SER A 54 -5.46 1.22 -0.11
N CYS A 55 -5.25 -0.09 -0.28
CA CYS A 55 -4.14 -0.59 -1.11
C CYS A 55 -4.29 -0.17 -2.58
N THR A 56 -5.53 -0.02 -3.07
CA THR A 56 -5.80 0.52 -4.40
C THR A 56 -5.25 1.94 -4.55
N ALA A 57 -5.50 2.81 -3.57
CA ALA A 57 -4.94 4.17 -3.56
C ALA A 57 -3.41 4.15 -3.46
N SER A 58 -2.82 3.17 -2.77
CA SER A 58 -1.36 2.98 -2.73
C SER A 58 -0.78 2.57 -4.07
N LEU A 59 -1.42 1.65 -4.79
CA LEU A 59 -1.01 1.23 -6.14
C LEU A 59 -1.16 2.38 -7.15
N GLU A 60 -2.25 3.13 -7.09
CA GLU A 60 -2.46 4.33 -7.93
C GLU A 60 -1.38 5.39 -7.66
N MET A 61 -1.07 5.61 -6.38
CA MET A 61 0.02 6.50 -5.98
C MET A 61 1.37 6.00 -6.49
N ALA A 62 1.63 4.69 -6.45
CA ALA A 62 2.85 4.10 -7.01
C ALA A 62 2.96 4.36 -8.53
N ALA A 63 1.88 4.12 -9.29
CA ALA A 63 1.85 4.39 -10.72
C ALA A 63 2.07 5.89 -11.05
N LEU A 64 1.51 6.80 -10.24
CA LEU A 64 1.73 8.25 -10.37
C LEU A 64 3.15 8.68 -9.97
N LEU A 65 3.73 8.01 -8.97
CA LEU A 65 5.10 8.25 -8.51
C LEU A 65 6.13 7.92 -9.56
N LEU A 66 5.96 6.77 -10.21
CA LEU A 66 6.81 6.29 -11.30
C LEU A 66 6.59 7.05 -12.62
N ASP A 67 5.70 8.04 -12.62
CA ASP A 67 5.38 8.88 -13.77
C ASP A 67 4.97 8.07 -15.00
N ILE A 68 4.21 6.99 -14.78
CA ILE A 68 3.71 6.12 -15.86
C ILE A 68 2.91 6.95 -16.87
N GLN A 69 3.26 6.81 -18.14
CA GLN A 69 2.67 7.53 -19.27
C GLN A 69 1.77 6.64 -20.13
N PRO A 70 0.85 7.25 -20.90
CA PRO A 70 0.12 6.53 -21.93
C PRO A 70 1.03 5.78 -22.89
N GLY A 71 0.81 4.48 -23.04
CA GLY A 71 1.59 3.60 -23.91
C GLY A 71 2.78 2.90 -23.24
N ASP A 72 3.14 3.26 -22.01
CA ASP A 72 4.08 2.46 -21.21
C ASP A 72 3.48 1.08 -20.92
N GLU A 73 4.34 0.06 -20.85
CA GLU A 73 3.95 -1.32 -20.53
C GLU A 73 4.28 -1.67 -19.08
N VAL A 74 3.33 -2.32 -18.40
CA VAL A 74 3.49 -2.78 -17.02
C VAL A 74 3.19 -4.27 -16.95
N ILE A 75 4.20 -5.04 -16.50
CA ILE A 75 4.13 -6.49 -16.37
C ILE A 75 3.50 -6.85 -15.03
N MET A 76 2.51 -7.73 -15.02
CA MET A 76 1.88 -8.24 -13.79
C MET A 76 1.20 -9.60 -14.03
N PRO A 77 0.88 -10.40 -13.00
CA PRO A 77 0.13 -11.63 -13.19
C PRO A 77 -1.31 -11.34 -13.62
N SER A 78 -1.89 -12.21 -14.47
CA SER A 78 -3.34 -12.18 -14.76
C SER A 78 -4.17 -12.64 -13.53
N PHE A 79 -3.61 -13.56 -12.75
CA PHE A 79 -4.23 -14.03 -11.51
C PHE A 79 -3.92 -13.07 -10.35
N THR A 80 -4.69 -11.99 -10.27
CA THR A 80 -4.61 -11.00 -9.18
C THR A 80 -5.95 -10.32 -8.94
N PHE A 81 -6.02 -9.47 -7.92
CA PHE A 81 -7.15 -8.58 -7.70
C PHE A 81 -7.13 -7.40 -8.70
N VAL A 82 -8.31 -6.98 -9.16
CA VAL A 82 -8.46 -6.00 -10.26
C VAL A 82 -7.74 -4.66 -10.00
N SER A 83 -7.59 -4.25 -8.74
CA SER A 83 -6.89 -3.00 -8.38
C SER A 83 -5.43 -2.98 -8.82
N THR A 84 -4.76 -4.14 -8.90
CA THR A 84 -3.37 -4.23 -9.39
C THR A 84 -3.27 -3.70 -10.82
N ALA A 85 -4.22 -4.05 -11.70
CA ALA A 85 -4.25 -3.57 -13.08
C ALA A 85 -4.81 -2.14 -13.20
N ASN A 86 -5.93 -1.86 -12.52
CA ASN A 86 -6.63 -0.57 -12.63
C ASN A 86 -5.71 0.62 -12.30
N ALA A 87 -4.84 0.47 -11.30
CA ALA A 87 -3.93 1.53 -10.87
C ALA A 87 -3.05 2.07 -12.01
N PHE A 88 -2.57 1.18 -12.89
CA PHE A 88 -1.69 1.55 -13.99
C PHE A 88 -2.48 1.90 -15.26
N VAL A 89 -3.61 1.24 -15.52
CA VAL A 89 -4.52 1.59 -16.62
C VAL A 89 -5.05 3.02 -16.47
N LEU A 90 -5.33 3.47 -15.24
CA LEU A 90 -5.73 4.86 -14.96
C LEU A 90 -4.67 5.89 -15.36
N ARG A 91 -3.40 5.47 -15.50
CA ARG A 91 -2.30 6.31 -16.01
C ARG A 91 -2.10 6.20 -17.53
N GLY A 92 -2.87 5.35 -18.20
CA GLY A 92 -2.77 5.08 -19.63
C GLY A 92 -1.81 3.94 -20.00
N ALA A 93 -1.32 3.18 -19.02
CA ALA A 93 -0.44 2.04 -19.29
C ALA A 93 -1.17 0.91 -20.01
N LYS A 94 -0.44 0.19 -20.86
CA LYS A 94 -0.84 -1.11 -21.38
C LYS A 94 -0.37 -2.19 -20.41
N ILE A 95 -1.29 -3.05 -19.99
CA ILE A 95 -0.96 -4.17 -19.09
C ILE A 95 -0.47 -5.36 -19.92
N VAL A 96 0.69 -5.90 -19.53
CA VAL A 96 1.27 -7.11 -20.11
C VAL A 96 1.16 -8.22 -19.08
N PHE A 97 0.20 -9.12 -19.31
CA PHE A 97 0.00 -10.24 -18.39
C PHE A 97 1.03 -11.33 -18.62
N VAL A 98 1.61 -11.80 -17.52
CA VAL A 98 2.47 -12.99 -17.47
C VAL A 98 1.77 -14.07 -16.66
N ASP A 99 1.98 -15.33 -17.05
CA ASP A 99 1.33 -16.46 -16.39
C ASP A 99 1.91 -16.70 -14.98
N ILE A 100 1.23 -17.53 -14.21
CA ILE A 100 1.59 -17.86 -12.82
C ILE A 100 2.19 -19.26 -12.71
N ARG A 101 2.93 -19.49 -11.63
CA ARG A 101 3.32 -20.85 -11.25
C ARG A 101 2.19 -21.56 -10.53
N PRO A 102 1.90 -22.83 -10.83
CA PRO A 102 0.81 -23.57 -10.21
C PRO A 102 1.06 -23.94 -8.73
N ASP A 103 2.30 -23.89 -8.26
CA ASP A 103 2.67 -24.26 -6.88
C ASP A 103 2.42 -23.13 -5.86
N THR A 104 2.48 -21.88 -6.31
CA THR A 104 2.44 -20.67 -5.48
C THR A 104 1.35 -19.70 -5.90
N MET A 105 0.83 -19.85 -7.12
CA MET A 105 -0.10 -18.92 -7.78
C MET A 105 0.46 -17.50 -7.96
N ASN A 106 1.76 -17.32 -7.71
CA ASN A 106 2.49 -16.09 -7.97
C ASN A 106 2.93 -16.05 -9.44
N ILE A 107 3.22 -14.85 -9.95
CA ILE A 107 3.79 -14.66 -11.30
C ILE A 107 5.00 -15.57 -11.51
N ASP A 108 5.07 -16.25 -12.66
CA ASP A 108 6.20 -17.09 -13.02
C ASP A 108 7.38 -16.21 -13.43
N GLU A 109 8.37 -16.13 -12.56
CA GLU A 109 9.56 -15.32 -12.74
C GLU A 109 10.36 -15.68 -14.00
N THR A 110 10.24 -16.92 -14.48
CA THR A 110 10.96 -17.41 -15.66
C THR A 110 10.36 -16.92 -16.97
N LEU A 111 9.11 -16.45 -16.94
CA LEU A 111 8.38 -15.96 -18.11
C LEU A 111 8.43 -14.42 -18.24
N ILE A 112 8.88 -13.71 -17.21
CA ILE A 112 8.91 -12.24 -17.18
C ILE A 112 9.83 -11.68 -18.26
N GLU A 113 11.04 -12.22 -18.41
CA GLU A 113 12.05 -11.66 -19.31
C GLU A 113 11.58 -11.63 -20.77
N ALA A 114 10.84 -12.67 -21.20
CA ALA A 114 10.29 -12.75 -22.55
C ALA A 114 9.15 -11.75 -22.82
N ALA A 115 8.53 -11.20 -21.76
CA ALA A 115 7.48 -10.20 -21.85
C ALA A 115 8.00 -8.75 -21.83
N ILE A 116 9.31 -8.56 -21.60
CA ILE A 116 9.92 -7.22 -21.55
C ILE A 116 10.09 -6.68 -22.98
N THR A 117 9.69 -5.42 -23.16
CA THR A 117 9.86 -4.63 -24.38
C THR A 117 10.55 -3.31 -24.08
N ASP A 118 10.85 -2.52 -25.11
CA ASP A 118 11.34 -1.14 -24.99
C ASP A 118 10.34 -0.19 -24.29
N LYS A 119 9.07 -0.58 -24.22
CA LYS A 119 7.99 0.16 -23.55
C LYS A 119 7.80 -0.26 -22.10
N THR A 120 8.39 -1.37 -21.65
CA THR A 120 8.23 -1.81 -20.26
C THR A 120 8.83 -0.78 -19.32
N ARG A 121 8.09 -0.45 -18.25
CA ARG A 121 8.54 0.48 -17.19
C ARG A 121 8.56 -0.13 -15.82
N ALA A 122 7.67 -1.08 -15.55
CA ALA A 122 7.54 -1.66 -14.23
C ALA A 122 7.08 -3.12 -14.28
N ILE A 123 7.49 -3.86 -13.26
CA ILE A 123 7.01 -5.19 -12.93
C ILE A 123 6.24 -5.09 -11.60
N VAL A 124 5.05 -5.67 -11.54
CA VAL A 124 4.16 -5.64 -10.37
C VAL A 124 3.93 -7.06 -9.87
N PRO A 125 4.85 -7.63 -9.08
CA PRO A 125 4.61 -8.92 -8.45
C PRO A 125 3.52 -8.81 -7.38
N VAL A 126 2.66 -9.83 -7.30
CA VAL A 126 1.61 -9.94 -6.29
C VAL A 126 1.95 -11.11 -5.37
N HIS A 127 2.07 -10.85 -4.08
CA HIS A 127 2.41 -11.89 -3.09
C HIS A 127 1.14 -12.62 -2.63
N TYR A 128 0.71 -13.58 -3.46
CA TYR A 128 -0.53 -14.30 -3.26
C TYR A 128 -0.52 -15.09 -1.95
N ALA A 129 -1.60 -15.01 -1.19
CA ALA A 129 -1.77 -15.63 0.13
C ALA A 129 -0.64 -15.30 1.14
N GLY A 130 0.08 -14.19 0.93
CA GLY A 130 1.24 -13.82 1.74
C GLY A 130 2.49 -14.64 1.46
N VAL A 131 2.50 -15.47 0.42
CA VAL A 131 3.67 -16.19 -0.08
C VAL A 131 4.44 -15.26 -1.01
N ALA A 132 5.74 -15.08 -0.75
CA ALA A 132 6.60 -14.25 -1.56
C ALA A 132 6.72 -14.76 -3.00
N CYS A 133 6.84 -13.84 -3.95
CA CYS A 133 7.34 -14.17 -5.29
C CYS A 133 8.85 -14.47 -5.22
N GLU A 134 9.43 -15.00 -6.29
CA GLU A 134 10.89 -15.19 -6.37
C GLU A 134 11.59 -13.84 -6.61
N MET A 135 11.69 -13.05 -5.54
CA MET A 135 12.06 -11.64 -5.64
C MET A 135 13.49 -11.39 -6.09
N ASP A 136 14.45 -12.28 -5.80
CA ASP A 136 15.83 -12.11 -6.29
C ASP A 136 15.88 -12.15 -7.82
N VAL A 137 15.13 -13.04 -8.46
CA VAL A 137 15.06 -13.14 -9.93
C VAL A 137 14.37 -11.91 -10.52
N ILE A 138 13.24 -11.51 -9.93
CA ILE A 138 12.48 -10.33 -10.39
C ILE A 138 13.32 -9.06 -10.26
N MET A 139 14.01 -8.86 -9.14
CA MET A 139 14.87 -7.69 -8.94
C MET A 139 16.08 -7.72 -9.88
N ALA A 140 16.70 -8.88 -10.11
CA ALA A 140 17.80 -8.99 -11.07
C ALA A 140 17.38 -8.64 -12.51
N LEU A 141 16.17 -9.05 -12.93
CA LEU A 141 15.59 -8.62 -14.21
C LEU A 141 15.32 -7.12 -14.23
N ALA A 142 14.73 -6.58 -13.15
CA ALA A 142 14.45 -5.15 -13.07
C ALA A 142 15.73 -4.31 -13.17
N ASP A 143 16.80 -4.70 -12.48
CA ASP A 143 18.11 -4.03 -12.56
C ASP A 143 18.73 -4.15 -13.96
N LYS A 144 18.68 -5.34 -14.58
CA LYS A 144 19.21 -5.59 -15.92
C LYS A 144 18.54 -4.72 -16.99
N TYR A 145 17.23 -4.51 -16.88
CA TYR A 145 16.42 -3.80 -17.87
C TYR A 145 16.05 -2.36 -17.44
N ASN A 146 16.58 -1.88 -16.31
CA ASN A 146 16.28 -0.57 -15.74
C ASN A 146 14.77 -0.33 -15.57
N LEU A 147 14.10 -1.30 -14.95
CA LEU A 147 12.66 -1.30 -14.67
C LEU A 147 12.40 -1.06 -13.18
N PHE A 148 11.27 -0.45 -12.87
CA PHE A 148 10.80 -0.39 -11.49
C PHE A 148 10.11 -1.69 -11.07
N VAL A 149 10.08 -1.94 -9.76
CA VAL A 149 9.35 -3.05 -9.15
C VAL A 149 8.41 -2.48 -8.11
N VAL A 150 7.11 -2.76 -8.27
CA VAL A 150 6.06 -2.36 -7.33
C VAL A 150 5.48 -3.62 -6.70
N GLU A 151 5.78 -3.90 -5.44
CA GLU A 151 5.22 -5.05 -4.74
C GLU A 151 3.75 -4.79 -4.38
N ASP A 152 2.83 -5.56 -4.97
CA ASP A 152 1.49 -5.70 -4.42
C ASP A 152 1.53 -6.70 -3.26
N ALA A 153 1.80 -6.16 -2.08
CA ALA A 153 1.90 -6.88 -0.82
C ALA A 153 0.61 -6.76 0.01
N ALA A 154 -0.56 -6.58 -0.64
CA ALA A 154 -1.85 -6.45 0.03
C ALA A 154 -2.16 -7.60 1.00
N GLN A 155 -1.62 -8.79 0.74
CA GLN A 155 -1.81 -10.02 1.53
C GLN A 155 -0.54 -10.42 2.32
N GLY A 156 0.53 -9.61 2.23
CA GLY A 156 1.88 -9.95 2.70
C GLY A 156 2.34 -9.19 3.93
N VAL A 157 1.46 -8.48 4.66
CA VAL A 157 1.86 -7.80 5.91
C VAL A 157 2.36 -8.86 6.90
N MET A 158 3.57 -8.65 7.44
CA MET A 158 4.35 -9.60 8.28
C MET A 158 4.98 -10.80 7.56
N SER A 159 4.74 -10.99 6.27
CA SER A 159 5.46 -12.01 5.50
C SER A 159 6.88 -11.58 5.17
N THR A 160 7.75 -12.55 4.95
CA THR A 160 9.16 -12.30 4.62
C THR A 160 9.65 -13.14 3.46
N TYR A 161 10.57 -12.60 2.67
CA TYR A 161 11.38 -13.31 1.69
C TYR A 161 12.85 -13.23 2.12
N LYS A 162 13.48 -14.38 2.39
CA LYS A 162 14.88 -14.48 2.85
C LYS A 162 15.21 -13.52 4.01
N GLY A 163 14.28 -13.38 4.95
CA GLY A 163 14.43 -12.50 6.13
C GLY A 163 14.10 -11.02 5.89
N ARG A 164 13.82 -10.59 4.66
CA ARG A 164 13.36 -9.23 4.33
C ARG A 164 11.83 -9.18 4.34
N ALA A 165 11.25 -8.13 4.90
CA ALA A 165 9.80 -7.96 4.91
C ALA A 165 9.25 -7.74 3.50
N LEU A 166 8.12 -8.37 3.16
CA LEU A 166 7.45 -8.09 1.88
C LEU A 166 6.97 -6.63 1.83
N GLY A 167 6.98 -6.03 0.64
CA GLY A 167 6.74 -4.60 0.45
C GLY A 167 7.97 -3.71 0.70
N THR A 168 9.11 -4.29 1.13
CA THR A 168 10.39 -3.58 1.34
C THR A 168 11.50 -4.00 0.38
N ILE A 169 11.15 -4.78 -0.65
CA ILE A 169 12.10 -5.42 -1.56
C ILE A 169 12.22 -4.66 -2.88
N GLY A 170 11.09 -4.41 -3.52
CA GLY A 170 10.98 -3.58 -4.72
C GLY A 170 11.17 -2.09 -4.40
N HIS A 171 11.10 -1.27 -5.44
CA HIS A 171 11.27 0.18 -5.33
C HIS A 171 10.14 0.82 -4.51
N ILE A 172 8.91 0.30 -4.68
CA ILE A 172 7.71 0.68 -3.95
C ILE A 172 6.98 -0.59 -3.50
N GLY A 173 6.42 -0.59 -2.30
CA GLY A 173 5.50 -1.63 -1.82
C GLY A 173 4.15 -1.08 -1.43
N CYS A 174 3.11 -1.91 -1.54
CA CYS A 174 1.73 -1.53 -1.23
C CYS A 174 1.10 -2.54 -0.25
N PHE A 175 0.60 -2.06 0.89
CA PHE A 175 -0.15 -2.86 1.86
C PHE A 175 -1.64 -2.54 1.85
N SER A 176 -2.43 -3.52 2.27
CA SER A 176 -3.87 -3.40 2.50
C SER A 176 -4.19 -3.60 3.97
N PHE A 177 -5.05 -2.73 4.49
CA PHE A 177 -5.66 -2.83 5.81
C PHE A 177 -7.20 -2.89 5.72
N HIS A 178 -7.71 -3.51 4.65
CA HIS A 178 -9.12 -3.84 4.51
C HIS A 178 -9.54 -4.89 5.55
N GLU A 179 -10.80 -4.94 5.96
CA GLU A 179 -11.32 -5.82 7.02
C GLU A 179 -11.12 -7.34 6.79
N THR A 180 -10.87 -7.73 5.54
CA THR A 180 -10.57 -9.12 5.15
C THR A 180 -9.09 -9.47 5.18
N LYS A 181 -8.23 -8.52 5.56
CA LYS A 181 -6.78 -8.72 5.68
C LYS A 181 -6.39 -9.06 7.11
N ASN A 182 -5.14 -9.49 7.26
CA ASN A 182 -4.55 -9.90 8.54
C ASN A 182 -4.61 -8.78 9.59
N TYR A 183 -4.55 -7.52 9.14
CA TYR A 183 -4.61 -6.30 9.94
C TYR A 183 -5.62 -5.37 9.28
N THR A 184 -6.48 -4.71 10.05
CA THR A 184 -7.42 -3.72 9.53
C THR A 184 -7.23 -2.36 10.18
N ALA A 185 -7.56 -1.31 9.43
CA ALA A 185 -7.59 0.06 9.92
C ALA A 185 -9.06 0.50 10.06
N GLY A 186 -9.80 -0.12 10.98
CA GLY A 186 -11.23 0.18 11.17
C GLY A 186 -12.11 -0.06 9.93
N GLY A 187 -11.77 -1.07 9.11
CA GLY A 187 -12.52 -1.46 7.91
C GLY A 187 -11.75 -1.26 6.61
N GLU A 188 -11.16 -0.08 6.41
CA GLU A 188 -10.50 0.32 5.17
C GLU A 188 -9.16 1.00 5.44
N GLY A 189 -8.14 0.67 4.65
CA GLY A 189 -6.84 1.32 4.75
C GLY A 189 -5.78 0.72 3.85
N GLY A 190 -4.66 1.43 3.72
CA GLY A 190 -3.47 0.96 3.05
C GLY A 190 -2.21 1.70 3.49
N ALA A 191 -1.07 1.27 2.96
CA ALA A 191 0.18 1.99 3.09
C ALA A 191 1.03 1.84 1.83
N THR A 192 1.63 2.94 1.40
CA THR A 192 2.68 2.95 0.38
C THR A 192 4.03 3.00 1.09
N LEU A 193 4.85 1.99 0.83
CA LEU A 193 6.21 1.85 1.34
C LEU A 193 7.15 2.31 0.23
N ILE A 194 7.94 3.35 0.50
CA ILE A 194 8.89 3.90 -0.46
C ILE A 194 10.28 3.41 -0.04
N ASN A 195 10.84 2.49 -0.83
CA ASN A 195 12.11 1.86 -0.53
C ASN A 195 13.25 2.53 -1.30
N ASP A 196 12.97 2.97 -2.53
CA ASP A 196 13.88 3.86 -3.26
C ASP A 196 13.84 5.28 -2.68
N ARG A 197 14.95 5.69 -2.06
CA ARG A 197 15.09 6.99 -1.41
C ARG A 197 14.91 8.17 -2.37
N ALA A 198 15.20 7.99 -3.66
CA ALA A 198 15.02 9.03 -4.67
C ALA A 198 13.54 9.40 -4.87
N LEU A 199 12.61 8.50 -4.53
CA LEU A 199 11.18 8.70 -4.71
C LEU A 199 10.51 9.39 -3.51
N ILE A 200 11.19 9.52 -2.36
CA ILE A 200 10.58 9.99 -1.10
C ILE A 200 10.02 11.41 -1.22
N GLU A 201 10.79 12.33 -1.80
CA GLU A 201 10.36 13.73 -1.92
C GLU A 201 9.13 13.85 -2.81
N ARG A 202 9.14 13.17 -3.97
CA ARG A 202 8.00 13.12 -4.89
C ARG A 202 6.79 12.45 -4.24
N ALA A 203 6.99 11.40 -3.44
CA ALA A 203 5.93 10.69 -2.70
C ALA A 203 5.22 11.61 -1.69
N GLU A 204 5.99 12.37 -0.92
CA GLU A 204 5.43 13.34 0.01
C GLU A 204 4.62 14.41 -0.72
N ILE A 205 5.13 14.93 -1.83
CA ILE A 205 4.47 15.97 -2.62
C ILE A 205 3.16 15.46 -3.24
N ILE A 206 3.17 14.30 -3.89
CA ILE A 206 1.98 13.71 -4.50
C ILE A 206 0.89 13.48 -3.45
N ARG A 207 1.25 12.92 -2.29
CA ARG A 207 0.29 12.66 -1.20
C ARG A 207 -0.23 13.94 -0.54
N GLU A 208 0.54 15.02 -0.56
CA GLU A 208 0.17 16.36 -0.06
C GLU A 208 -0.51 17.21 -1.15
N LYS A 209 -1.35 16.60 -2.00
CA LYS A 209 -2.13 17.31 -3.03
C LYS A 209 -1.25 18.13 -3.99
N GLY A 210 -0.03 17.67 -4.25
CA GLY A 210 0.90 18.36 -5.12
C GLY A 210 1.68 19.50 -4.50
N THR A 211 1.66 19.62 -3.17
CA THR A 211 2.32 20.73 -2.50
C THR A 211 3.58 20.28 -1.79
N ASN A 212 4.57 21.15 -1.69
CA ASN A 212 5.77 20.91 -0.88
C ASN A 212 5.53 21.13 0.64
N ARG A 213 4.31 20.83 1.12
CA ARG A 213 3.90 21.07 2.51
C ARG A 213 4.81 20.39 3.54
N SER A 214 5.31 19.19 3.23
CA SER A 214 6.28 18.50 4.08
C SER A 214 7.60 19.28 4.21
N GLN A 215 8.08 19.91 3.14
CA GLN A 215 9.28 20.75 3.16
C GLN A 215 9.06 22.02 4.02
N PHE A 216 7.87 22.62 3.91
CA PHE A 216 7.50 23.78 4.75
C PHE A 216 7.50 23.42 6.24
N PHE A 217 6.91 22.27 6.62
CA PHE A 217 6.97 21.81 8.02
C PHE A 217 8.37 21.41 8.49
N ARG A 218 9.29 21.05 7.57
CA ARG A 218 10.71 20.85 7.86
C ARG A 218 11.52 22.16 7.91
N GLY A 219 10.90 23.32 7.66
CA GLY A 219 11.60 24.61 7.61
C GLY A 219 12.53 24.78 6.40
N GLN A 220 12.35 23.98 5.34
CA GLN A 220 13.19 24.01 4.14
C GLN A 220 12.75 25.09 3.13
N VAL A 221 11.52 25.59 3.26
CA VAL A 221 10.92 26.63 2.41
C VAL A 221 10.07 27.58 3.25
N ASP A 222 10.02 28.86 2.86
CA ASP A 222 9.30 29.91 3.60
C ASP A 222 7.77 29.85 3.42
N LYS A 223 7.30 29.23 2.33
CA LYS A 223 5.88 29.10 1.97
C LYS A 223 5.59 27.77 1.29
N ILE A 224 4.33 27.35 1.35
CA ILE A 224 3.83 26.18 0.60
C ILE A 224 3.59 26.59 -0.86
N HIS A 225 4.18 25.84 -1.78
CA HIS A 225 4.05 25.99 -3.22
C HIS A 225 3.42 24.73 -3.83
N LEU A 226 2.71 24.90 -4.95
CA LEU A 226 2.38 23.79 -5.83
C LEU A 226 3.68 23.35 -6.51
N ALA A 227 4.08 22.11 -6.31
CA ALA A 227 5.22 21.54 -7.01
C ALA A 227 4.81 21.27 -8.46
N GLY A 228 5.69 21.61 -9.41
CA GLY A 228 5.45 21.53 -10.86
C GLY A 228 5.33 20.11 -11.45
N TYR A 229 4.81 19.15 -10.69
CA TYR A 229 4.52 17.82 -11.20
C TYR A 229 3.22 17.80 -12.01
N ARG A 230 3.16 16.97 -13.05
CA ARG A 230 1.93 16.69 -13.80
C ARG A 230 1.00 15.84 -12.93
N LEU A 231 0.33 16.50 -12.00
CA LEU A 231 -0.62 15.88 -11.09
C LEU A 231 -1.98 15.89 -11.76
N GLN A 232 -2.47 14.72 -12.17
CA GLN A 232 -3.91 14.57 -12.27
C GLN A 232 -4.43 14.53 -10.84
N LEU A 233 -5.25 15.50 -10.44
CA LEU A 233 -5.79 15.58 -9.08
C LEU A 233 -6.54 14.30 -8.74
N PHE A 234 -5.87 13.40 -8.02
CA PHE A 234 -6.50 12.35 -7.23
C PHE A 234 -6.21 12.68 -5.77
N ASP A 235 -7.26 12.93 -5.00
CA ASP A 235 -7.11 13.16 -3.57
C ASP A 235 -6.88 11.80 -2.90
N VAL A 236 -5.61 11.37 -2.84
CA VAL A 236 -5.20 10.15 -2.13
C VAL A 236 -5.58 10.22 -0.64
N ARG A 237 -6.05 11.35 -0.10
CA ARG A 237 -6.57 11.46 1.28
C ARG A 237 -8.09 11.30 1.40
N SER A 238 -8.84 11.27 0.30
CA SER A 238 -10.30 11.38 0.35
C SER A 238 -11.01 10.02 0.38
N ALA A 239 -10.72 9.17 1.37
CA ALA A 239 -11.76 8.27 1.86
C ALA A 239 -12.13 8.70 3.28
N GLY A 240 -13.42 8.99 3.48
CA GLY A 240 -13.96 9.28 4.81
C GLY A 240 -14.61 10.64 5.06
N CYS A 241 -15.02 11.38 4.03
CA CYS A 241 -15.87 12.57 4.19
C CYS A 241 -17.35 12.19 4.01
N LEU A 242 -17.97 11.54 5.00
CA LEU A 242 -19.43 11.45 5.06
C LEU A 242 -19.98 12.59 5.96
N PRO A 243 -21.05 13.28 5.56
CA PRO A 243 -21.69 14.27 6.40
C PRO A 243 -22.34 13.59 7.61
N VAL A 244 -21.85 13.87 8.82
CA VAL A 244 -22.63 13.64 10.04
C VAL A 244 -23.53 14.86 10.23
N GLY A 245 -24.83 14.62 10.32
CA GLY A 245 -25.87 15.66 10.29
C GLY A 245 -25.60 16.80 11.26
N ALA A 246 -25.70 18.03 10.75
CA ALA A 246 -25.68 19.26 11.55
C ALA A 246 -27.09 19.87 11.56
N THR A 247 -27.78 19.78 12.69
CA THR A 247 -28.80 20.78 13.02
C THR A 247 -28.08 22.08 13.40
N GLY A 248 -27.93 22.96 12.40
CA GLY A 248 -27.62 24.38 12.60
C GLY A 248 -26.14 24.72 12.84
N GLY A 249 -25.56 25.47 11.89
CA GLY A 249 -24.40 26.33 12.12
C GLY A 249 -23.01 25.72 11.87
N ARG A 250 -22.37 26.18 10.79
CA ARG A 250 -20.97 25.93 10.34
C ARG A 250 -20.62 24.46 10.01
N ARG A 251 -20.52 24.18 8.71
CA ARG A 251 -19.99 22.92 8.18
C ARG A 251 -18.49 22.82 8.48
N SER A 252 -18.10 21.96 9.43
CA SER A 252 -16.76 21.41 9.53
C SER A 252 -16.70 20.07 8.79
N TYR A 253 -15.82 19.94 7.80
CA TYR A 253 -15.53 18.67 7.15
C TYR A 253 -14.68 17.81 8.10
N GLN A 254 -15.23 16.66 8.51
CA GLN A 254 -14.55 15.70 9.38
C GLN A 254 -14.05 14.53 8.53
N SER A 255 -12.78 14.17 8.67
CA SER A 255 -12.20 12.98 8.04
C SER A 255 -12.16 11.82 9.04
N THR A 256 -12.67 10.64 8.67
CA THR A 256 -12.63 9.42 9.49
C THR A 256 -11.26 8.71 9.51
N ALA A 257 -10.30 9.17 8.70
CA ALA A 257 -8.98 8.54 8.51
C ALA A 257 -8.13 8.37 9.78
N SER A 258 -8.44 9.09 10.86
CA SER A 258 -7.64 9.10 12.08
C SER A 258 -8.11 8.10 13.15
N VAL A 259 -9.35 7.60 13.00
CA VAL A 259 -9.96 6.59 13.89
C VAL A 259 -9.50 5.20 13.48
N ALA A 260 -9.33 4.97 12.17
CA ALA A 260 -8.79 3.77 11.53
C ALA A 260 -7.35 3.39 11.97
N VAL A 261 -6.52 4.37 12.32
CA VAL A 261 -5.07 4.17 12.51
C VAL A 261 -4.71 3.78 13.95
N ALA A 262 -5.64 3.96 14.88
CA ALA A 262 -5.52 3.55 16.28
C ALA A 262 -5.36 2.02 16.43
N ASP A 263 -6.03 1.25 15.58
CA ASP A 263 -6.09 -0.22 15.62
C ASP A 263 -4.76 -0.87 15.21
N LEU A 264 -4.04 -0.23 14.29
CA LEU A 264 -2.80 -0.79 13.77
C LEU A 264 -1.73 -0.94 14.86
N LEU A 265 -1.62 -0.03 15.82
CA LEU A 265 -0.46 0.04 16.74
C LEU A 265 -0.32 -1.11 17.74
N ARG A 266 -1.35 -1.93 17.96
CA ARG A 266 -1.28 -3.05 18.91
C ARG A 266 -1.36 -4.44 18.30
N CYS A 267 -2.08 -4.64 17.18
CA CYS A 267 -1.95 -5.87 16.40
C CYS A 267 -0.48 -6.17 16.03
N VAL A 268 0.24 -5.07 15.86
CA VAL A 268 1.62 -4.87 15.48
C VAL A 268 2.60 -5.06 16.65
N ASN A 269 2.30 -4.53 17.85
CA ASN A 269 3.10 -4.79 19.07
C ASN A 269 2.83 -6.18 19.69
N ALA A 270 1.65 -6.76 19.47
CA ALA A 270 1.30 -8.09 19.95
C ALA A 270 1.93 -9.23 19.13
N ALA A 271 2.49 -8.97 17.95
CA ALA A 271 3.19 -9.96 17.13
C ALA A 271 4.49 -10.50 17.78
N GLY A 272 4.98 -9.88 18.86
CA GLY A 272 5.99 -10.48 19.75
C GLY A 272 5.45 -11.67 20.56
N ALA A 273 4.13 -11.83 20.67
CA ALA A 273 3.45 -12.94 21.32
C ALA A 273 2.88 -13.89 20.25
N ARG A 274 3.66 -14.93 19.94
CA ARG A 274 3.36 -16.04 19.03
C ARG A 274 1.87 -16.42 18.97
N ARG A 275 1.19 -16.08 17.87
CA ARG A 275 0.10 -16.88 17.28
C ARG A 275 0.09 -16.67 15.77
N ALA A 276 0.81 -17.54 15.07
CA ALA A 276 0.64 -17.70 13.63
C ALA A 276 -0.77 -18.25 13.37
N TYR A 277 -1.68 -17.42 12.86
CA TYR A 277 -2.91 -17.92 12.27
C TYR A 277 -2.55 -18.50 10.90
N ARG A 278 -2.54 -19.83 10.78
CA ARG A 278 -2.54 -20.51 9.49
C ARG A 278 -3.89 -20.24 8.82
N ALA A 279 -3.91 -19.45 7.76
CA ALA A 279 -5.02 -19.47 6.82
C ALA A 279 -5.04 -20.85 6.16
N ALA A 280 -6.05 -21.66 6.45
CA ALA A 280 -6.24 -22.97 5.84
C ALA A 280 -6.83 -22.76 4.43
N PHE A 281 -5.96 -22.66 3.42
CA PHE A 281 -6.38 -22.84 2.03
C PHE A 281 -6.14 -24.30 1.65
N TYR A 282 -7.22 -25.07 1.56
CA TYR A 282 -7.17 -26.43 1.02
C TYR A 282 -7.06 -26.34 -0.51
N SER A 283 -5.91 -26.76 -1.05
CA SER A 283 -5.78 -27.13 -2.46
C SER A 283 -6.73 -28.31 -2.72
N GLY A 284 -7.82 -28.06 -3.45
CA GLY A 284 -8.66 -29.13 -3.99
C GLY A 284 -7.81 -30.03 -4.87
N LYS A 285 -7.71 -31.31 -4.48
CA LYS A 285 -7.12 -32.37 -5.31
C LYS A 285 -7.83 -32.39 -6.67
N LEU A 286 -7.16 -31.89 -7.71
CA LEU A 286 -7.42 -32.34 -9.07
C LEU A 286 -6.97 -33.81 -9.12
N ARG A 287 -7.93 -34.72 -9.02
CA ARG A 287 -7.74 -36.09 -9.48
C ARG A 287 -7.87 -36.09 -11.00
N ALA A 288 -6.92 -36.80 -11.62
CA ALA A 288 -6.91 -37.20 -13.02
C ALA A 288 -8.22 -37.88 -13.46
#